data_AF-A0A954GZC0-F1
#
_entry.id   AF-A0A954GZC0-F1
#
_cell.length_a   1.000
_cell.length_b   1.000
_cell.length_c   1.000
_cell.angle_alpha   90.00
_cell.angle_beta   90.00
_cell.angle_gamma   90.00
#
_symmetry.space_group_name_H-M   'P 1'
#
loop_
_entity.id
_entity.type
_entity.pdbx_description
1 polymer ?
#
loop_
_entity_poly.entity_id
_entity_poly.type
_entity_poly.pdbx_seq_one_letter_code
_entity_poly.pdbx_strand_id
1 'polypeptide(L)'
;MTARSTLTLAAIFGFLAVLLGAFGAHGLKDSGFLEKKYQDVEAKNYAGLMIPASHKYMLDFETGVRYHMWHALALGLTGFLMRFRTGRGGSLNVAAGAFTAGVILFSGSLYVLVIGGPKFLGIPWGKVAPIGGTLLLVGWLSLAWAACCCPQVDRGDGQPNGGPACGF
;
A
#
# COMPACT_ATOMS: atom_id res chain seq x y z
N MET A 1 8.97 -4.21 -14.25
CA MET A 1 7.60 -4.75 -14.42
C MET A 1 7.09 -4.33 -15.79
N THR A 2 6.09 -5.01 -16.37
CA THR A 2 5.43 -4.54 -17.59
C THR A 2 4.09 -3.91 -17.25
N ALA A 3 3.57 -3.01 -18.11
CA ALA A 3 2.27 -2.39 -17.91
C ALA A 3 1.15 -3.43 -17.67
N ARG A 4 1.16 -4.52 -18.46
CA ARG A 4 0.20 -5.62 -18.34
C ARG A 4 0.27 -6.27 -16.97
N SER A 5 1.46 -6.68 -16.52
CA SER A 5 1.61 -7.30 -15.20
C SER A 5 1.21 -6.36 -14.06
N THR A 6 1.52 -5.07 -14.18
CA THR A 6 1.18 -4.06 -13.18
C THR A 6 -0.34 -3.90 -13.05
N LEU A 7 -1.05 -3.82 -14.19
CA LEU A 7 -2.51 -3.73 -14.20
C LEU A 7 -3.17 -5.02 -13.69
N THR A 8 -2.65 -6.20 -14.04
CA THR A 8 -3.13 -7.47 -13.49
C THR A 8 -2.99 -7.51 -11.96
N LEU A 9 -1.83 -7.10 -11.43
CA LEU A 9 -1.61 -7.04 -9.98
C LEU A 9 -2.53 -6.03 -9.29
N ALA A 10 -2.75 -4.86 -9.90
CA ALA A 10 -3.69 -3.86 -9.38
C ALA A 10 -5.11 -4.43 -9.28
N ALA A 11 -5.58 -5.17 -10.29
CA ALA A 11 -6.88 -5.82 -10.26
C ALA A 11 -6.98 -6.90 -9.18
N ILE A 12 -5.94 -7.74 -9.02
CA ILE A 12 -5.87 -8.78 -7.99
C ILE A 12 -5.89 -8.14 -6.59
N PHE A 13 -5.07 -7.13 -6.34
CA PHE A 13 -5.05 -6.44 -5.05
C PHE A 13 -6.35 -5.70 -4.76
N GLY A 14 -6.95 -5.07 -5.77
CA GLY A 14 -8.27 -4.45 -5.64
C GLY A 14 -9.33 -5.46 -5.23
N PHE A 15 -9.39 -6.61 -5.91
CA PHE A 15 -10.28 -7.71 -5.58
C PHE A 15 -10.08 -8.22 -4.15
N LEU A 16 -8.82 -8.49 -3.77
CA LEU A 16 -8.49 -8.96 -2.42
C LEU A 16 -8.82 -7.92 -1.34
N ALA A 17 -8.61 -6.64 -1.61
CA ALA A 17 -8.96 -5.57 -0.69
C ALA A 17 -10.48 -5.49 -0.46
N VAL A 18 -11.30 -5.63 -1.51
CA VAL A 18 -12.76 -5.70 -1.36
C VAL A 18 -13.17 -6.92 -0.55
N LEU A 19 -12.64 -8.11 -0.88
CA LEU A 19 -12.95 -9.35 -0.16
C LEU A 19 -12.59 -9.24 1.33
N LEU A 20 -11.37 -8.80 1.64
CA LEU A 20 -10.91 -8.66 3.02
C LEU A 20 -11.67 -7.55 3.75
N GLY A 21 -12.06 -6.47 3.07
CA GLY A 21 -12.92 -5.43 3.63
C GLY A 21 -14.30 -5.95 4.04
N ALA A 22 -14.96 -6.70 3.15
CA ALA A 22 -16.23 -7.34 3.45
C ALA A 22 -16.10 -8.36 4.60
N PHE A 23 -15.01 -9.14 4.60
CA PHE A 23 -14.69 -10.05 5.69
C PHE A 23 -14.46 -9.32 7.01
N GLY A 24 -13.76 -8.19 7.03
CA GLY A 24 -13.57 -7.38 8.23
C GLY A 24 -14.89 -6.83 8.79
N ALA A 25 -15.73 -6.29 7.90
CA ALA A 25 -16.99 -5.66 8.26
C ALA A 25 -18.06 -6.64 8.75
N HIS A 26 -18.21 -7.80 8.08
CA HIS A 26 -19.29 -8.75 8.35
C HIS A 26 -18.81 -10.06 8.98
N GLY A 27 -17.58 -10.49 8.72
CA GLY A 27 -17.03 -11.71 9.30
C GLY A 27 -16.38 -11.46 10.66
N LEU A 28 -15.47 -10.50 10.73
CA LEU A 28 -14.62 -10.29 11.90
C LEU A 28 -15.34 -9.52 13.01
N LYS A 29 -16.08 -8.47 12.64
CA LYS A 29 -16.82 -7.62 13.58
C LYS A 29 -18.04 -8.34 14.18
N ASP A 30 -18.85 -9.01 13.35
CA ASP A 30 -20.11 -9.61 13.80
C ASP A 30 -19.90 -10.93 14.55
N SER A 31 -18.81 -11.66 14.30
CA SER A 31 -18.54 -12.95 14.96
C SER A 31 -18.08 -12.84 16.41
N GLY A 32 -17.69 -11.65 16.87
CA GLY A 32 -17.04 -11.45 18.16
C GLY A 32 -15.70 -12.17 18.30
N PHE A 33 -15.08 -12.58 17.18
CA PHE A 33 -13.84 -13.36 17.17
C PHE A 33 -12.69 -12.65 17.91
N LEU A 34 -12.46 -11.35 17.64
CA LEU A 34 -11.38 -10.60 18.27
C LEU A 34 -11.63 -10.34 19.75
N GLU A 35 -12.88 -10.19 20.16
CA GLU A 35 -13.23 -10.05 21.58
C GLU A 35 -12.84 -11.30 22.34
N LYS A 36 -13.24 -12.48 21.84
CA LYS A 36 -12.86 -13.77 22.43
C LYS A 36 -11.35 -14.01 22.41
N LYS A 37 -10.68 -13.67 21.30
CA LYS A 37 -9.24 -13.92 21.13
C LYS A 37 -8.37 -13.05 22.05
N TYR A 38 -8.82 -11.84 22.38
CA TYR A 38 -8.02 -10.85 23.11
C TYR A 38 -8.67 -10.39 24.43
N GLN A 39 -9.66 -11.12 24.95
CA GLN A 39 -10.33 -10.84 26.23
C GLN A 39 -9.35 -10.75 27.41
N ASP A 40 -8.30 -11.56 27.40
CA ASP A 40 -7.31 -11.64 28.49
C ASP A 40 -6.17 -10.62 28.33
N VAL A 41 -6.17 -9.83 27.26
CA VAL A 41 -5.17 -8.78 27.04
C VAL A 41 -5.61 -7.52 27.77
N GLU A 42 -4.79 -7.07 28.71
CA GLU A 42 -5.05 -5.88 29.52
C GLU A 42 -5.40 -4.67 28.63
N ALA A 43 -6.55 -4.06 28.94
CA ALA A 43 -7.00 -2.85 28.26
C ALA A 43 -6.00 -1.71 28.52
N LYS A 44 -5.65 -0.99 27.46
CA LYS A 44 -4.73 0.14 27.60
C LYS A 44 -5.52 1.41 27.90
N ASN A 45 -5.05 2.15 28.90
CA ASN A 45 -5.60 3.45 29.26
C ASN A 45 -5.09 4.52 28.30
N TYR A 46 -6.02 5.15 27.59
CA TYR A 46 -5.75 6.30 26.73
C TYR A 46 -6.58 7.47 27.22
N ALA A 47 -5.94 8.51 27.76
CA ALA A 47 -6.61 9.71 28.28
C ALA A 47 -7.76 9.41 29.28
N GLY A 48 -7.58 8.40 30.15
CA GLY A 48 -8.59 7.98 31.12
C GLY A 48 -9.67 7.04 30.58
N LEU A 49 -9.63 6.69 29.29
CA LEU A 49 -10.51 5.71 28.67
C LEU A 49 -9.81 4.35 28.57
N MET A 50 -10.44 3.30 29.10
CA MET A 50 -9.96 1.92 28.93
C MET A 50 -10.38 1.41 27.56
N ILE A 51 -9.42 1.26 26.65
CA ILE A 51 -9.68 0.74 25.31
C ILE A 51 -9.29 -0.74 25.26
N PRO A 52 -10.23 -1.67 25.00
CA PRO A 52 -9.93 -3.08 24.90
C PRO A 52 -9.04 -3.35 23.68
N ALA A 53 -8.18 -4.37 23.78
CA ALA A 53 -7.24 -4.71 22.72
C ALA A 53 -7.95 -5.09 21.40
N SER A 54 -9.14 -5.70 21.49
CA SER A 54 -9.98 -6.07 20.34
C SER A 54 -10.28 -4.88 19.41
N HIS A 55 -10.57 -3.70 19.98
CA HIS A 55 -10.85 -2.49 19.21
C HIS A 55 -9.62 -2.02 18.43
N LYS A 56 -8.44 -2.05 19.07
CA LYS A 56 -7.20 -1.70 18.38
C LYS A 56 -6.95 -2.64 17.19
N TYR A 57 -7.08 -3.95 17.39
CA TYR A 57 -6.84 -4.91 16.31
C TYR A 57 -7.87 -4.80 15.17
N MET A 58 -9.13 -4.44 15.46
CA MET A 58 -10.09 -4.09 14.40
C MET A 58 -9.60 -2.89 13.58
N LEU A 59 -9.15 -1.82 14.24
CA LEU A 59 -8.63 -0.63 13.56
C LEU A 59 -7.37 -0.92 12.73
N ASP A 60 -6.49 -1.79 13.24
CA ASP A 60 -5.30 -2.25 12.51
C ASP A 60 -5.71 -3.02 11.24
N PHE A 61 -6.74 -3.88 11.32
CA PHE A 61 -7.28 -4.59 10.16
C PHE A 61 -7.87 -3.64 9.11
N GLU A 62 -8.74 -2.72 9.54
CA GLU A 62 -9.34 -1.71 8.67
C GLU A 62 -8.28 -0.80 8.02
N THR A 63 -7.23 -0.45 8.76
CA THR A 63 -6.08 0.29 8.23
C THR A 63 -5.36 -0.53 7.17
N GLY A 64 -5.14 -1.82 7.40
CA GLY A 64 -4.60 -2.75 6.40
C GLY A 64 -5.40 -2.74 5.11
N VAL A 65 -6.73 -2.90 5.19
CA VAL A 65 -7.65 -2.90 4.03
C VAL A 65 -7.63 -1.56 3.30
N ARG A 66 -7.72 -0.45 4.03
CA ARG A 66 -7.72 0.90 3.46
C ARG A 66 -6.43 1.16 2.68
N TYR A 67 -5.27 0.87 3.27
CA TYR A 67 -3.98 1.03 2.58
C TYR A 67 -3.85 0.06 1.40
N HIS A 68 -4.35 -1.18 1.52
CA HIS A 68 -4.36 -2.14 0.42
C HIS A 68 -5.12 -1.60 -0.79
N MET A 69 -6.32 -1.05 -0.57
CA MET A 69 -7.16 -0.48 -1.64
C MET A 69 -6.51 0.75 -2.29
N TRP A 70 -6.09 1.74 -1.49
CA TRP A 70 -5.51 2.98 -2.05
C TRP A 70 -4.26 2.71 -2.88
N HIS A 71 -3.42 1.76 -2.47
CA HIS A 71 -2.20 1.43 -3.20
C HIS A 71 -2.45 0.45 -4.35
N ALA A 72 -3.52 -0.34 -4.33
CA ALA A 72 -3.99 -1.06 -5.52
C ALA A 72 -4.43 -0.09 -6.62
N LEU A 73 -5.15 0.98 -6.27
CA LEU A 73 -5.53 2.04 -7.21
C LEU A 73 -4.30 2.80 -7.73
N ALA A 74 -3.34 3.14 -6.86
CA ALA A 74 -2.09 3.77 -7.26
C ALA A 74 -1.27 2.87 -8.21
N LEU A 75 -1.24 1.55 -7.97
CA LEU A 75 -0.62 0.57 -8.85
C LEU A 75 -1.35 0.51 -10.21
N GLY A 76 -2.67 0.58 -10.22
CA GLY A 76 -3.48 0.67 -11.43
C GLY A 76 -3.15 1.90 -12.27
N LEU A 77 -3.09 3.07 -11.62
CA LEU A 77 -2.65 4.32 -12.26
C LEU A 77 -1.23 4.19 -12.80
N THR A 78 -0.31 3.59 -12.05
CA THR A 78 1.07 3.36 -12.48
C THR A 78 1.11 2.49 -13.74
N GLY A 79 0.38 1.37 -13.76
CA GLY A 79 0.28 0.49 -14.91
C GLY A 79 -0.35 1.18 -16.13
N PHE A 80 -1.34 2.05 -15.92
CA PHE A 80 -1.93 2.86 -16.97
C PHE A 80 -0.93 3.86 -17.55
N LEU A 81 -0.20 4.62 -16.71
CA LEU A 81 0.81 5.58 -17.16
C LEU A 81 1.98 4.92 -17.91
N MET A 82 2.34 3.68 -17.55
CA MET A 82 3.32 2.89 -18.30
C MET A 82 2.91 2.64 -19.75
N ARG A 83 1.63 2.74 -20.12
CA ARG A 83 1.17 2.55 -21.51
C ARG A 83 1.48 3.74 -22.42
N PHE A 84 1.64 4.94 -21.85
CA PHE A 84 1.80 6.19 -22.58
C PHE A 84 3.22 6.77 -22.53
N ARG A 85 4.14 6.19 -21.74
CA ARG A 85 5.50 6.72 -21.55
C ARG A 85 6.52 5.87 -22.29
N THR A 86 7.21 6.46 -23.28
CA THR A 86 8.22 5.80 -24.13
C THR A 86 9.69 6.00 -23.71
N GLY A 87 10.00 6.76 -22.64
CA GLY A 87 11.40 7.09 -22.29
C GLY A 87 11.84 7.00 -20.81
N ARG A 88 10.94 6.72 -19.86
CA ARG A 88 11.24 6.70 -18.40
C ARG A 88 10.59 5.50 -17.69
N GLY A 89 10.78 4.30 -18.22
CA GLY A 89 10.26 3.07 -17.62
C GLY A 89 10.84 2.76 -16.23
N GLY A 90 12.06 3.23 -15.93
CA GLY A 90 12.76 2.95 -14.66
C GLY A 90 12.00 3.44 -13.41
N SER A 91 11.57 4.70 -13.37
CA SER A 91 10.88 5.26 -12.20
C SER A 91 9.49 4.64 -11.99
N LEU A 92 8.73 4.41 -13.07
CA LEU A 92 7.44 3.73 -13.00
C LEU A 92 7.58 2.25 -12.58
N ASN A 93 8.67 1.59 -12.96
CA ASN A 93 8.99 0.24 -12.49
C ASN A 93 9.31 0.22 -11.00
N VAL A 94 10.07 1.20 -10.50
CA VAL A 94 10.34 1.35 -9.07
C VAL A 94 9.03 1.62 -8.33
N ALA A 95 8.18 2.53 -8.83
CA ALA A 95 6.87 2.81 -8.23
C ALA A 95 6.00 1.54 -8.15
N ALA A 96 5.86 0.81 -9.25
CA ALA A 96 5.06 -0.42 -9.30
C ALA A 96 5.60 -1.50 -8.35
N GLY A 97 6.91 -1.71 -8.33
CA GLY A 97 7.55 -2.69 -7.44
C GLY A 97 7.39 -2.31 -5.97
N ALA A 98 7.60 -1.04 -5.64
CA ALA A 98 7.51 -0.50 -4.29
C ALA A 98 6.06 -0.56 -3.75
N PHE A 99 5.05 -0.21 -4.56
CA PHE A 99 3.66 -0.39 -4.16
C PHE A 99 3.29 -1.86 -3.97
N THR A 100 3.74 -2.75 -4.86
CA THR A 100 3.44 -4.20 -4.75
C THR A 100 4.05 -4.78 -3.47
N ALA A 101 5.35 -4.59 -3.26
CA ALA A 101 6.04 -5.07 -2.07
C ALA A 101 5.51 -4.39 -0.80
N GLY A 102 5.25 -3.08 -0.87
CA GLY A 102 4.71 -2.30 0.23
C GLY A 102 3.32 -2.77 0.68
N VAL A 103 2.40 -3.08 -0.25
CA VAL A 103 1.07 -3.65 0.09
C VAL A 103 1.22 -5.00 0.79
N ILE A 104 2.06 -5.88 0.25
CA ILE A 104 2.27 -7.22 0.82
C ILE A 104 2.85 -7.11 2.24
N LEU A 105 3.86 -6.27 2.45
CA LEU A 105 4.53 -6.15 3.74
C LEU A 105 3.73 -5.31 4.75
N PHE A 106 3.13 -4.20 4.34
CA PHE A 106 2.35 -3.32 5.20
C PHE A 106 0.99 -3.94 5.52
N SER A 107 0.11 -4.06 4.52
CA SER A 107 -1.25 -4.55 4.73
C SER A 107 -1.27 -6.03 5.09
N GLY A 108 -0.44 -6.85 4.43
CA GLY A 108 -0.34 -8.27 4.75
C GLY A 108 0.10 -8.53 6.20
N SER A 109 1.09 -7.78 6.71
CA SER A 109 1.51 -7.95 8.11
C SER A 109 0.41 -7.55 9.11
N LEU A 110 -0.41 -6.54 8.81
CA LEU A 110 -1.54 -6.16 9.66
C LEU A 110 -2.62 -7.26 9.68
N TYR A 111 -2.92 -7.89 8.54
CA TYR A 111 -3.86 -9.01 8.51
C TYR A 111 -3.37 -10.19 9.36
N VAL A 112 -2.09 -10.54 9.25
CA VAL A 112 -1.48 -11.60 10.05
C VAL A 112 -1.43 -11.23 11.53
N LEU A 113 -1.11 -9.98 11.86
CA LEU A 113 -1.05 -9.48 13.23
C LEU A 113 -2.42 -9.56 13.91
N VAL A 114 -3.51 -9.24 13.20
CA VAL A 114 -4.86 -9.25 13.76
C VAL A 114 -5.37 -10.68 13.96
N ILE A 115 -5.25 -11.53 12.94
CA ILE A 115 -5.80 -12.90 12.96
C ILE A 115 -4.88 -13.86 13.71
N GLY A 116 -3.58 -13.81 13.44
CA GLY A 116 -2.56 -14.69 14.00
C GLY A 116 -1.98 -14.21 15.33
N GLY A 117 -1.97 -12.89 15.56
CA GLY A 117 -1.44 -12.27 16.77
C GLY A 117 -0.02 -11.67 16.61
N PRO A 118 0.47 -10.92 17.62
CA PRO A 118 1.70 -10.12 17.51
C PRO A 118 3.00 -10.90 17.24
N LYS A 119 3.05 -12.19 17.62
CA LYS A 119 4.21 -13.09 17.47
C LYS A 119 3.86 -14.39 16.72
N PHE A 120 2.97 -14.30 15.74
CA PHE A 120 2.61 -15.46 14.92
C PHE A 120 3.85 -16.02 14.20
N LEU A 121 4.07 -17.33 14.25
CA LEU A 121 5.28 -18.01 13.70
C LEU A 121 6.63 -17.51 14.26
N GLY A 122 6.65 -16.89 15.44
CA GLY A 122 7.88 -16.33 16.04
C GLY A 122 8.35 -15.02 15.43
N ILE A 123 7.64 -14.50 14.42
CA ILE A 123 7.94 -13.23 13.74
C ILE A 123 7.17 -12.09 14.43
N PRO A 124 7.81 -10.97 14.78
CA PRO A 124 7.11 -9.80 15.34
C PRO A 124 6.47 -8.99 14.20
N TRP A 125 5.29 -9.41 13.72
CA TRP A 125 4.60 -8.80 12.56
C TRP A 125 4.37 -7.30 12.69
N GLY A 126 4.24 -6.78 13.91
CA GLY A 126 4.12 -5.33 14.17
C GLY A 126 5.37 -4.52 13.76
N LYS A 127 6.54 -5.16 13.64
CA LYS A 127 7.78 -4.52 13.16
C LYS A 127 7.93 -4.58 11.63
N VAL A 128 7.12 -5.39 10.94
CA VAL A 128 7.15 -5.51 9.48
C VAL A 128 6.41 -4.35 8.82
N ALA A 129 5.33 -3.87 9.45
CA ALA A 129 4.53 -2.78 8.91
C ALA A 129 5.34 -1.50 8.61
N PRO A 130 6.23 -0.98 9.48
CA PRO A 130 7.04 0.20 9.15
C PRO A 130 7.88 0.04 7.87
N ILE A 131 8.44 -1.16 7.62
CA ILE A 131 9.22 -1.46 6.40
C ILE A 131 8.32 -1.45 5.17
N GLY A 132 7.11 -2.02 5.28
CA GLY A 132 6.12 -1.92 4.21
C GLY A 132 5.72 -0.46 3.94
N GLY A 133 5.53 0.34 4.99
CA GLY A 133 5.16 1.75 4.89
C GLY A 133 6.21 2.60 4.16
N THR A 134 7.50 2.38 4.41
CA THR A 134 8.57 3.09 3.69
C THR A 134 8.59 2.75 2.21
N LEU A 135 8.31 1.50 1.83
CA LEU A 135 8.16 1.12 0.43
C LEU A 135 6.97 1.83 -0.23
N LEU A 136 5.84 1.97 0.47
CA LEU A 136 4.71 2.73 -0.06
C LEU A 136 5.07 4.20 -0.31
N LEU A 137 5.84 4.82 0.60
CA LEU A 137 6.36 6.19 0.41
C LEU A 137 7.30 6.28 -0.80
N VAL A 138 8.24 5.34 -0.95
CA VAL A 138 9.11 5.26 -2.13
C VAL A 138 8.31 5.12 -3.41
N GLY A 139 7.21 4.35 -3.38
CA GLY A 139 6.29 4.21 -4.51
C GLY A 139 5.70 5.54 -4.95
N TRP A 140 5.16 6.31 -4.00
CA TRP A 140 4.60 7.64 -4.27
C TRP A 140 5.66 8.65 -4.75
N LEU A 141 6.83 8.68 -4.11
CA LEU A 141 7.93 9.55 -4.56
C LEU A 141 8.38 9.22 -5.98
N SER A 142 8.50 7.94 -6.31
CA SER A 142 8.90 7.49 -7.65
C SER A 142 7.83 7.81 -8.70
N LEU A 143 6.55 7.70 -8.34
CA LEU A 143 5.43 8.07 -9.20
C LEU A 143 5.38 9.59 -9.43
N ALA A 144 5.59 10.40 -8.39
CA ALA A 144 5.68 11.85 -8.49
C ALA A 144 6.87 12.28 -9.35
N TRP A 145 8.04 11.66 -9.18
CA TRP A 145 9.21 11.89 -10.01
C TRP A 145 8.95 11.56 -11.49
N ALA A 146 8.26 10.45 -11.75
CA ALA A 146 7.83 10.12 -13.10
C ALA A 146 6.90 11.20 -13.68
N ALA A 147 5.99 11.78 -12.88
CA ALA A 147 5.06 12.80 -13.33
C ALA A 147 5.73 14.15 -13.62
N CYS A 148 6.52 14.70 -12.67
CA CYS A 148 7.08 16.05 -12.74
C CYS A 148 8.12 16.25 -13.85
N CYS A 149 8.97 15.27 -14.11
CA CYS A 149 9.99 15.39 -15.16
C CYS A 149 9.41 14.91 -16.50
N CYS A 150 8.69 15.81 -17.18
CA CYS A 150 8.20 15.59 -18.54
C CYS A 150 9.37 15.23 -19.49
N PRO A 151 9.23 14.25 -20.39
CA PRO A 151 10.15 14.08 -21.52
C PRO A 151 10.11 15.36 -22.37
N GLN A 152 11.27 15.97 -22.62
CA GLN A 152 11.38 16.96 -23.69
C GLN A 152 10.87 16.27 -24.96
N VAL A 153 9.76 16.77 -25.51
CA VAL A 153 9.40 16.44 -26.89
C VAL A 153 10.46 17.12 -27.72
N ASP A 154 11.43 16.36 -28.23
CA ASP A 154 12.21 16.83 -29.37
C ASP A 154 11.21 17.03 -30.50
N ARG A 155 10.82 18.29 -30.74
CA ARG A 155 10.24 18.64 -32.04
C ARG A 155 11.31 18.27 -33.06
N GLY A 156 10.94 17.60 -34.14
CA GLY A 156 11.87 17.20 -35.19
C GLY A 156 12.46 18.38 -35.99
N ASP A 157 12.69 19.54 -35.36
CA ASP A 157 13.18 20.79 -35.94
C ASP A 157 14.68 21.06 -35.67
N GLY A 158 15.37 20.18 -34.94
CA GLY A 158 16.85 20.21 -34.84
C GLY A 158 17.41 21.40 -34.05
N GLN A 159 16.59 22.09 -33.25
CA GLN A 159 17.05 23.20 -32.43
C GLN A 159 17.35 22.75 -30.99
N PRO A 160 18.56 22.97 -30.44
CA PRO A 160 18.84 22.67 -29.05
C PRO A 160 18.04 23.63 -28.16
N ASN A 161 17.22 23.05 -27.27
CA ASN A 161 16.32 23.80 -26.39
C ASN A 161 17.09 24.74 -25.46
N GLY A 162 16.96 26.05 -25.68
CA GLY A 162 17.31 27.12 -24.74
C GLY A 162 16.23 27.37 -23.68
N GLY A 163 15.45 26.36 -23.31
CA GLY A 163 14.44 26.45 -22.24
C GLY A 163 15.04 26.02 -20.90
N PRO A 164 14.66 26.64 -19.77
CA PRO A 164 15.23 26.29 -18.47
C PRO A 164 14.94 24.82 -18.18
N ALA A 165 16.02 24.05 -18.06
CA ALA A 165 15.99 22.72 -17.50
C ALA A 165 15.26 22.81 -16.16
N CYS A 166 14.30 21.92 -15.92
CA CYS A 166 13.64 21.81 -14.62
C CYS A 166 14.69 21.60 -13.52
N GLY A 167 15.08 22.69 -12.89
CA GLY A 167 15.87 22.80 -11.69
C GLY A 167 15.14 23.79 -10.78
N PHE A 168 15.18 23.51 -9.49
CA PHE A 168 14.64 24.36 -8.42
C PHE A 168 15.01 25.83 -8.58
#